data_AF-A0A1B0DNP6-F1
#
_entry.id   AF-A0A1B0DNP6-F1
#
_cell.length_a   1.000
_cell.length_b   1.000
_cell.length_c   1.000
_cell.angle_alpha   90.00
_cell.angle_beta   90.00
_cell.angle_gamma   90.00
#
_symmetry.space_group_name_H-M   'P 1'
#
loop_
_entity.id
_entity.type
_entity.pdbx_description
1 polymer ?
#
loop_
_entity_poly.entity_id
_entity_poly.type
_entity_poly.pdbx_seq_one_letter_code
_entity_poly.pdbx_strand_id
1 'polypeptide(L)'
;MTYGILTHFQGFVYGRSGNPTRNMLEKCLAALDNGKHCLTFASGLGATTTIVSLLNAGDHLIVTDDLYGGTSRYLRLVATRMNIQSEFVDATDPDAVANAIKPNTKLVWLETPTNPSMKVVDIEAVCKLVHKTPGIIVVVDNTFLSPYFQRPLELGADLVIYSVTKYLNGHSDIIMGAATTNNDDIHQRLRFLQNY
;
A
#
# COMPACT_ATOMS: atom_id res chain seq x y z
N MET A 1 42.61 2.51 -1.86
CA MET A 1 42.62 1.18 -1.22
C MET A 1 41.29 0.52 -1.55
N THR A 2 41.34 -0.39 -2.51
CA THR A 2 40.20 -1.07 -3.14
C THR A 2 39.60 -2.08 -2.17
N TYR A 3 38.41 -1.82 -1.65
CA TYR A 3 37.60 -2.85 -0.98
C TYR A 3 36.92 -3.70 -2.05
N GLY A 4 37.67 -4.69 -2.56
CA GLY A 4 37.08 -5.87 -3.21
C GLY A 4 36.64 -6.90 -2.15
N ILE A 5 35.74 -7.81 -2.56
CA ILE A 5 35.07 -8.89 -1.81
C ILE A 5 33.71 -8.40 -1.26
N LEU A 6 32.55 -8.58 -1.91
CA LEU A 6 31.92 -9.82 -2.40
C LEU A 6 31.03 -9.55 -3.65
N THR A 7 31.57 -9.67 -4.86
CA THR A 7 30.78 -9.61 -6.10
C THR A 7 30.57 -11.03 -6.64
N HIS A 8 29.54 -11.70 -6.14
CA HIS A 8 28.74 -12.78 -6.78
C HIS A 8 28.11 -13.69 -5.73
N PHE A 9 27.01 -13.24 -5.12
CA PHE A 9 26.06 -14.15 -4.48
C PHE A 9 24.92 -14.43 -5.46
N GLN A 10 24.83 -15.66 -5.97
CA GLN A 10 23.60 -16.17 -6.57
C GLN A 10 22.68 -16.63 -5.44
N GLY A 11 21.83 -15.71 -4.95
CA GLY A 11 20.82 -16.04 -3.95
C GLY A 11 20.73 -15.06 -2.79
N PHE A 12 20.30 -15.56 -1.64
CA PHE A 12 20.02 -14.76 -0.44
C PHE A 12 21.30 -14.40 0.31
N VAL A 13 21.49 -13.11 0.59
CA VAL A 13 22.63 -12.61 1.39
C VAL A 13 22.27 -12.50 2.87
N TYR A 14 21.07 -12.00 3.18
CA TYR A 14 20.62 -11.77 4.54
C TYR A 14 19.10 -11.91 4.65
N GLY A 15 18.62 -12.58 5.70
CA GLY A 15 17.22 -13.01 5.82
C GLY A 15 16.19 -11.87 5.78
N ARG A 16 16.55 -10.67 6.28
CA ARG A 16 15.73 -9.45 6.17
C ARG A 16 15.59 -8.99 4.71
N SER A 17 16.66 -9.07 3.92
CA SER A 17 16.65 -8.63 2.52
C SER A 17 15.96 -9.60 1.57
N GLY A 18 15.93 -10.88 1.96
CA GLY A 18 15.15 -11.91 1.30
C GLY A 18 15.39 -13.24 1.96
N ASN A 19 14.39 -14.11 1.92
CA ASN A 19 14.53 -15.50 2.31
C ASN A 19 13.58 -16.36 1.46
N PRO A 20 13.86 -17.67 1.30
CA PRO A 20 13.10 -18.54 0.42
C PRO A 20 11.59 -18.55 0.70
N THR A 21 11.21 -18.68 1.98
CA THR A 21 9.81 -18.77 2.40
C THR A 21 9.04 -17.49 2.10
N ARG A 22 9.61 -16.33 2.47
CA ARG A 22 9.00 -15.02 2.19
C ARG A 22 8.87 -14.76 0.70
N ASN A 23 9.91 -15.07 -0.08
CA ASN A 23 9.87 -14.88 -1.52
C ASN A 23 8.81 -15.76 -2.19
N MET A 24 8.57 -16.98 -1.69
CA MET A 24 7.50 -17.84 -2.21
C MET A 24 6.13 -17.25 -1.88
N LEU A 25 5.93 -16.81 -0.63
CA LEU A 25 4.69 -16.16 -0.22
C LEU A 25 4.40 -14.90 -1.04
N GLU A 26 5.40 -14.03 -1.24
CA GLU A 26 5.31 -12.84 -2.07
C GLU A 26 4.88 -13.20 -3.51
N LYS A 27 5.47 -14.23 -4.12
CA LYS A 27 5.05 -14.69 -5.46
C LYS A 27 3.60 -15.18 -5.49
N CYS A 28 3.17 -15.95 -4.48
CA CYS A 28 1.80 -16.43 -4.41
C CYS A 28 0.80 -15.28 -4.26
N LEU A 29 1.07 -14.34 -3.37
CA LEU A 29 0.19 -13.18 -3.15
C LEU A 29 0.10 -12.29 -4.40
N ALA A 30 1.23 -12.05 -5.07
CA ALA A 30 1.23 -11.32 -6.35
C ALA A 30 0.33 -12.02 -7.38
N ALA A 31 0.44 -13.34 -7.52
CA ALA A 31 -0.37 -14.09 -8.47
C ALA A 31 -1.88 -14.04 -8.15
N LEU A 32 -2.28 -14.04 -6.87
CA LEU A 32 -3.70 -13.95 -6.49
C LEU A 32 -4.34 -12.61 -6.91
N ASP A 33 -3.59 -11.53 -6.77
CA ASP A 33 -3.97 -10.17 -7.18
C ASP A 33 -3.88 -9.91 -8.69
N ASN A 34 -3.38 -10.88 -9.46
CA ASN A 34 -2.94 -10.65 -10.85
C ASN A 34 -1.90 -9.50 -10.95
N GLY A 35 -1.04 -9.42 -9.93
CA GLY A 35 0.03 -8.45 -9.79
C GLY A 35 1.40 -9.02 -10.19
N LYS A 36 2.31 -8.14 -10.59
CA LYS A 36 3.69 -8.46 -10.97
C LYS A 36 4.58 -8.68 -9.75
N HIS A 37 4.38 -7.87 -8.70
CA HIS A 37 5.21 -7.88 -7.49
C HIS A 37 4.37 -7.83 -6.23
N CYS A 38 4.83 -8.50 -5.18
CA CYS A 38 4.30 -8.34 -3.83
C CYS A 38 5.44 -8.25 -2.83
N LEU A 39 5.23 -7.49 -1.76
CA LEU A 39 6.13 -7.40 -0.60
C LEU A 39 5.34 -7.74 0.66
N THR A 40 5.97 -8.47 1.58
CA THR A 40 5.36 -8.80 2.88
C THR A 40 6.03 -8.05 4.04
N PHE A 41 5.25 -7.79 5.08
CA PHE A 41 5.61 -6.95 6.21
C PHE A 41 5.17 -7.57 7.52
N ALA A 42 5.75 -7.14 8.64
CA ALA A 42 5.44 -7.67 9.97
C ALA A 42 3.98 -7.46 10.41
N SER A 43 3.25 -6.54 9.79
CA SER A 43 1.81 -6.33 10.02
C SER A 43 1.22 -5.49 8.90
N GLY A 44 -0.12 -5.40 8.82
CA GLY A 44 -0.80 -4.43 7.95
C GLY A 44 -0.31 -3.00 8.20
N LEU A 45 -0.14 -2.59 9.47
CA LEU A 45 0.42 -1.28 9.81
C LEU A 45 1.90 -1.12 9.44
N GLY A 46 2.67 -2.22 9.44
CA GLY A 46 4.04 -2.23 8.90
C GLY A 46 4.04 -1.90 7.41
N ALA A 47 3.13 -2.51 6.65
CA ALA A 47 2.93 -2.17 5.23
C ALA A 47 2.47 -0.72 5.06
N THR A 48 1.46 -0.26 5.82
CA THR A 48 1.00 1.14 5.80
C THR A 48 2.12 2.13 6.07
N THR A 49 2.93 1.87 7.09
CA THR A 49 4.05 2.75 7.46
C THR A 49 5.09 2.80 6.33
N THR A 50 5.45 1.65 5.76
CA THR A 50 6.39 1.61 4.63
C THR A 50 5.87 2.33 3.39
N ILE A 51 4.57 2.20 3.08
CA ILE A 51 3.96 2.89 1.94
C ILE A 51 3.96 4.40 2.16
N VAL A 52 3.61 4.88 3.35
CA VAL A 52 3.63 6.31 3.67
C VAL A 52 5.05 6.87 3.68
N SER A 53 6.07 6.06 4.00
CA SER A 53 7.49 6.43 3.84
C SER A 53 7.96 6.57 2.39
N LEU A 54 7.12 6.30 1.38
CA LEU A 54 7.38 6.72 -0.01
C LEU A 54 7.27 8.24 -0.19
N LEU A 55 6.58 8.91 0.73
CA LEU A 55 6.35 10.35 0.74
C LEU A 55 7.50 11.09 1.42
N ASN A 56 7.64 12.36 1.09
CA ASN A 56 8.57 13.29 1.71
C ASN A 56 7.86 14.27 2.64
N ALA A 57 8.63 14.91 3.51
CA ALA A 57 8.14 16.04 4.30
C ALA A 57 7.57 17.13 3.37
N GLY A 58 6.35 17.57 3.64
CA GLY A 58 5.61 18.53 2.83
C GLY A 58 4.64 17.91 1.83
N ASP A 59 4.69 16.59 1.60
CA ASP A 59 3.73 15.91 0.73
C ASP A 59 2.35 15.82 1.38
N HIS A 60 1.34 15.74 0.52
CA HIS A 60 -0.07 15.64 0.86
C HIS A 60 -0.66 14.29 0.47
N LEU A 61 -1.50 13.77 1.36
CA LEU A 61 -2.19 12.49 1.28
C LEU A 61 -3.70 12.74 1.36
N ILE A 62 -4.46 12.19 0.43
CA ILE A 62 -5.94 12.13 0.53
C ILE A 62 -6.32 10.74 1.01
N VAL A 63 -7.29 10.65 1.92
CA VAL A 63 -7.67 9.39 2.59
C VAL A 63 -9.19 9.28 2.64
N THR A 64 -9.75 8.09 2.44
CA THR A 64 -11.16 7.83 2.75
C THR A 64 -11.49 8.23 4.20
N ASP A 65 -12.60 8.91 4.42
CA ASP A 65 -13.01 9.43 5.74
C ASP A 65 -13.33 8.34 6.76
N ASP A 66 -13.88 7.22 6.29
CA ASP A 66 -14.15 6.00 7.03
C ASP A 66 -13.15 4.91 6.61
N LEU A 67 -12.31 4.48 7.55
CA LEU A 67 -11.29 3.46 7.32
C LEU A 67 -10.82 2.87 8.65
N TYR A 68 -10.03 1.80 8.58
CA TYR A 68 -9.43 1.18 9.75
C TYR A 68 -8.82 2.20 10.71
N GLY A 69 -9.30 2.19 11.97
CA GLY A 69 -8.88 3.16 12.98
C GLY A 69 -7.38 3.17 13.28
N GLY A 70 -6.66 2.06 13.04
CA GLY A 70 -5.20 2.03 13.13
C GLY A 70 -4.52 2.88 12.06
N THR A 71 -5.01 2.83 10.82
CA THR A 71 -4.54 3.68 9.71
C THR A 71 -4.83 5.14 10.02
N SER A 72 -6.07 5.46 10.41
CA SER A 72 -6.46 6.83 10.82
C SER A 72 -5.55 7.39 11.92
N ARG A 73 -5.30 6.60 12.97
CA ARG A 73 -4.46 7.01 14.11
C ARG A 73 -3.00 7.20 13.70
N TYR A 74 -2.45 6.30 12.87
CA TYR A 74 -1.09 6.45 12.36
C TYR A 74 -0.92 7.74 11.56
N LEU A 75 -1.83 8.02 10.63
CA LEU A 75 -1.76 9.22 9.80
C LEU A 75 -1.89 10.50 10.63
N ARG A 76 -2.88 10.55 11.53
CA ARG A 76 -3.14 11.76 12.35
C ARG A 76 -2.06 12.05 13.38
N LEU A 77 -1.51 11.01 14.03
CA LEU A 77 -0.62 11.19 15.19
C LEU A 77 0.86 10.98 14.89
N VAL A 78 1.19 10.18 13.88
CA VAL A 78 2.58 9.82 13.55
C VAL A 78 3.03 10.47 12.26
N ALA A 79 2.31 10.28 11.15
CA ALA A 79 2.71 10.83 9.85
C ALA A 79 2.75 12.38 9.85
N THR A 80 1.82 13.03 10.56
CA THR A 80 1.83 14.49 10.78
C THR A 80 3.16 14.99 11.36
N ARG A 81 3.82 14.22 12.25
CA ARG A 81 5.10 14.61 12.85
C ARG A 81 6.26 14.59 11.85
N MET A 82 6.09 13.90 10.72
CA MET A 82 7.02 13.87 9.59
C MET A 82 6.69 14.95 8.55
N ASN A 83 5.79 15.89 8.88
CA ASN A 83 5.26 16.91 7.96
C ASN A 83 4.55 16.33 6.73
N ILE A 84 3.94 15.15 6.87
CA ILE A 84 3.05 14.57 5.85
C ILE A 84 1.63 14.97 6.24
N GLN A 85 0.95 15.72 5.37
CA GLN A 85 -0.40 16.23 5.62
C GLN A 85 -1.44 15.25 5.09
N SER A 86 -2.40 14.86 5.91
CA SER A 86 -3.51 13.97 5.50
C SER A 86 -4.84 14.72 5.50
N GLU A 87 -5.55 14.71 4.38
CA GLU A 87 -6.92 15.18 4.23
C GLU A 87 -7.87 14.00 4.08
N PHE A 88 -8.90 13.95 4.92
CA PHE A 88 -9.88 12.87 4.93
C PHE A 88 -11.14 13.33 4.20
N VAL A 89 -11.58 12.56 3.20
CA VAL A 89 -12.70 12.88 2.31
C VAL A 89 -13.64 11.69 2.16
N ASP A 90 -14.92 11.95 1.94
CA ASP A 90 -15.86 10.88 1.59
C ASP A 90 -15.56 10.38 0.17
N ALA A 91 -14.82 9.28 0.08
CA ALA A 91 -14.42 8.71 -1.20
C ALA A 91 -15.55 7.97 -1.94
N THR A 92 -16.76 7.89 -1.36
CA THR A 92 -17.94 7.41 -2.10
C THR A 92 -18.37 8.38 -3.21
N ASP A 93 -17.92 9.64 -3.12
CA ASP A 93 -17.99 10.63 -4.18
C ASP A 93 -16.60 10.81 -4.83
N PRO A 94 -16.37 10.26 -6.03
CA PRO A 94 -15.10 10.41 -6.74
C PRO A 94 -14.71 11.87 -6.99
N ASP A 95 -15.68 12.78 -7.16
CA ASP A 95 -15.40 14.20 -7.37
C ASP A 95 -14.89 14.87 -6.09
N ALA A 96 -15.34 14.43 -4.91
CA ALA A 96 -14.79 14.89 -3.63
C ALA A 96 -13.29 14.56 -3.51
N VAL A 97 -12.86 13.38 -3.96
CA VAL A 97 -11.44 13.00 -4.02
C VAL A 97 -10.69 13.89 -5.00
N ALA A 98 -11.23 14.10 -6.20
CA ALA A 98 -10.59 14.93 -7.23
C ALA A 98 -10.42 16.39 -6.78
N ASN A 99 -11.43 16.96 -6.12
CA ASN A 99 -11.43 18.34 -5.64
C ASN A 99 -10.45 18.57 -4.48
N ALA A 100 -10.07 17.53 -3.74
CA ALA A 100 -9.08 17.61 -2.67
C ALA A 100 -7.61 17.56 -3.17
N ILE A 101 -7.39 17.35 -4.48
CA ILE A 101 -6.04 17.31 -5.06
C ILE A 101 -5.39 18.70 -5.00
N LYS A 102 -4.26 18.75 -4.29
CA LYS A 102 -3.34 19.89 -4.18
C LYS A 102 -2.06 19.67 -5.00
N PRO A 103 -1.28 20.71 -5.33
CA PRO A 103 -0.01 20.57 -6.07
C PRO A 103 1.02 19.62 -5.43
N ASN A 104 1.00 19.49 -4.10
CA ASN A 104 1.85 18.59 -3.32
C ASN A 104 1.19 17.24 -3.00
N THR A 105 0.04 16.91 -3.59
CA THR A 105 -0.59 15.59 -3.40
C THR A 105 0.23 14.53 -4.09
N LYS A 106 0.53 13.45 -3.36
CA LYS A 106 1.35 12.33 -3.85
C LYS A 106 0.74 10.97 -3.63
N LEU A 107 -0.29 10.87 -2.78
CA LEU A 107 -0.96 9.61 -2.52
C LEU A 107 -2.44 9.81 -2.24
N VAL A 108 -3.26 8.89 -2.75
CA VAL A 108 -4.68 8.72 -2.41
C VAL A 108 -4.83 7.34 -1.79
N TRP A 109 -5.34 7.27 -0.57
CA TRP A 109 -5.53 6.05 0.19
C TRP A 109 -7.01 5.72 0.31
N LEU A 110 -7.42 4.63 -0.33
CA LEU A 110 -8.78 4.14 -0.33
C LEU A 110 -8.90 2.89 0.54
N GLU A 111 -10.04 2.72 1.18
CA GLU A 111 -10.47 1.46 1.79
C GLU A 111 -11.88 1.15 1.29
N THR A 112 -12.12 -0.05 0.78
CA THR A 112 -13.46 -0.44 0.31
C THR A 112 -13.67 -1.96 0.33
N PRO A 113 -14.73 -2.46 1.00
CA PRO A 113 -15.62 -1.73 1.89
C PRO A 113 -14.88 -1.16 3.11
N THR A 114 -15.34 -0.01 3.60
CA THR A 114 -14.71 0.67 4.75
C THR A 114 -15.02 -0.01 6.08
N ASN A 115 -14.13 0.17 7.05
CA ASN A 115 -14.32 -0.28 8.43
C ASN A 115 -14.57 0.90 9.38
N PRO A 116 -15.68 0.93 10.15
CA PRO A 116 -16.67 -0.14 10.32
C PRO A 116 -17.95 0.05 9.49
N SER A 117 -18.12 1.19 8.79
CA SER A 117 -19.43 1.58 8.24
C SER A 117 -19.77 0.91 6.92
N MET A 118 -18.84 0.15 6.33
CA MET A 118 -19.02 -0.63 5.10
C MET A 118 -19.43 0.23 3.89
N LYS A 119 -18.96 1.48 3.82
CA LYS A 119 -19.09 2.31 2.62
C LYS A 119 -18.34 1.64 1.47
N VAL A 120 -18.87 1.77 0.25
CA VAL A 120 -18.25 1.21 -0.96
C VAL A 120 -17.77 2.35 -1.85
N VAL A 121 -16.51 2.31 -2.22
CA VAL A 121 -15.85 3.27 -3.11
C VAL A 121 -15.76 2.68 -4.51
N ASP A 122 -16.15 3.45 -5.53
CA ASP A 122 -15.88 3.11 -6.93
C ASP A 122 -14.40 3.36 -7.24
N ILE A 123 -13.59 2.30 -7.13
CA ILE A 123 -12.14 2.35 -7.33
C ILE A 123 -11.81 2.86 -8.73
N GLU A 124 -12.52 2.38 -9.76
CA GLU A 124 -12.22 2.71 -11.15
C GLU A 124 -12.51 4.19 -11.44
N ALA A 125 -13.63 4.71 -10.93
CA ALA A 125 -13.98 6.12 -11.06
C ALA A 125 -12.96 7.02 -10.36
N VAL A 126 -12.55 6.68 -9.14
CA VAL A 126 -11.53 7.45 -8.40
C VAL A 126 -10.19 7.42 -9.13
N CYS A 127 -9.71 6.24 -9.56
CA CYS A 127 -8.43 6.12 -10.27
C CYS A 127 -8.44 6.95 -11.56
N LYS A 128 -9.51 6.88 -12.36
CA LYS A 128 -9.66 7.68 -13.60
C LYS A 128 -9.57 9.18 -13.36
N LEU A 129 -10.11 9.69 -12.24
CA LEU A 129 -10.03 11.12 -11.91
C LEU A 129 -8.65 11.50 -11.38
N VAL A 130 -8.11 10.72 -10.43
CA VAL A 130 -6.81 11.00 -9.78
C VAL A 130 -5.68 10.96 -10.80
N HIS A 131 -5.67 9.98 -11.70
CA HIS A 131 -4.61 9.80 -12.70
C HIS A 131 -4.58 10.86 -13.81
N LYS A 132 -5.56 11.78 -13.86
CA LYS A 132 -5.43 13.02 -14.65
C LYS A 132 -4.29 13.91 -14.14
N THR A 133 -3.90 13.75 -12.88
CA THR A 133 -2.76 14.43 -12.28
C THR A 133 -1.59 13.44 -12.13
N PRO A 134 -0.46 13.65 -12.83
CA PRO A 134 0.64 12.70 -12.82
C PRO A 134 1.35 12.67 -11.45
N GLY A 135 1.86 11.49 -11.08
CA GLY A 135 2.70 11.31 -9.89
C GLY A 135 1.94 11.17 -8.57
N ILE A 136 0.62 10.94 -8.61
CA ILE A 136 -0.17 10.52 -7.45
C ILE A 136 -0.33 9.00 -7.47
N ILE A 137 0.03 8.34 -6.37
CA ILE A 137 -0.15 6.89 -6.20
C ILE A 137 -1.54 6.64 -5.61
N VAL A 138 -2.34 5.78 -6.23
CA VAL A 138 -3.60 5.29 -5.65
C VAL A 138 -3.37 3.96 -4.95
N VAL A 139 -3.60 3.95 -3.64
CA VAL A 139 -3.52 2.76 -2.78
C VAL A 139 -4.92 2.31 -2.41
N VAL A 140 -5.20 1.01 -2.52
CA VAL A 140 -6.45 0.41 -2.05
C VAL A 140 -6.16 -0.62 -0.97
N ASP A 141 -6.68 -0.40 0.23
CA ASP A 141 -6.76 -1.42 1.27
C ASP A 141 -7.89 -2.40 0.93
N ASN A 142 -7.50 -3.60 0.53
CA ASN A 142 -8.40 -4.67 0.08
C ASN A 142 -8.54 -5.78 1.14
N THR A 143 -8.23 -5.46 2.40
CA THR A 143 -8.24 -6.42 3.51
C THR A 143 -9.59 -7.12 3.66
N PHE A 144 -10.72 -6.42 3.47
CA PHE A 144 -12.06 -6.96 3.69
C PHE A 144 -12.50 -7.98 2.63
N LEU A 145 -12.19 -7.72 1.35
CA LEU A 145 -12.66 -8.56 0.25
C LEU A 145 -11.66 -9.63 -0.15
N SER A 146 -10.37 -9.42 0.12
CA SER A 146 -9.27 -10.26 -0.39
C SER A 146 -9.21 -10.24 -1.94
N PRO A 147 -8.11 -10.73 -2.55
CA PRO A 147 -8.00 -10.80 -4.01
C PRO A 147 -8.99 -11.80 -4.66
N TYR A 148 -9.70 -12.59 -3.84
CA TYR A 148 -10.71 -13.52 -4.34
C TYR A 148 -11.99 -12.81 -4.81
N PHE A 149 -12.42 -11.75 -4.12
CA PHE A 149 -13.66 -11.03 -4.46
C PHE A 149 -13.41 -9.70 -5.18
N GLN A 150 -12.24 -9.09 -5.01
CA GLN A 150 -11.92 -7.81 -5.62
C GLN A 150 -10.42 -7.74 -5.95
N ARG A 151 -10.08 -7.31 -7.16
CA ARG A 151 -8.69 -7.06 -7.59
C ARG A 151 -8.50 -5.60 -7.96
N PRO A 152 -8.14 -4.72 -7.02
CA PRO A 152 -8.07 -3.29 -7.28
C PRO A 152 -7.05 -2.90 -8.37
N LEU A 153 -5.99 -3.69 -8.57
CA LEU A 153 -5.04 -3.46 -9.68
C LEU A 153 -5.73 -3.52 -11.05
N GLU A 154 -6.73 -4.40 -11.22
CA GLU A 154 -7.51 -4.50 -12.46
C GLU A 154 -8.50 -3.33 -12.61
N LEU A 155 -8.80 -2.64 -11.52
CA LEU A 155 -9.66 -1.45 -11.47
C LEU A 155 -8.87 -0.14 -11.56
N GLY A 156 -7.55 -0.21 -11.76
CA GLY A 156 -6.69 0.96 -11.95
C GLY A 156 -5.92 1.42 -10.71
N ALA A 157 -6.00 0.74 -9.56
CA ALA A 157 -5.15 1.08 -8.43
C ALA A 157 -3.67 0.82 -8.75
N ASP A 158 -2.78 1.67 -8.23
CA ASP A 158 -1.34 1.50 -8.40
C ASP A 158 -0.75 0.47 -7.42
N LEU A 159 -1.35 0.37 -6.24
CA LEU A 159 -0.87 -0.46 -5.14
C LEU A 159 -2.06 -0.99 -4.32
N VAL A 160 -2.01 -2.25 -3.95
CA VAL A 160 -3.01 -2.88 -3.08
C VAL A 160 -2.35 -3.30 -1.79
N ILE A 161 -2.96 -2.98 -0.66
CA ILE A 161 -2.47 -3.36 0.67
C ILE A 161 -3.44 -4.33 1.34
N TYR A 162 -2.87 -5.24 2.13
CA TYR A 162 -3.59 -6.18 2.96
C TYR A 162 -3.05 -6.19 4.39
N SER A 163 -3.97 -6.26 5.35
CA SER A 163 -3.71 -6.94 6.62
C SER A 163 -3.89 -8.44 6.42
N VAL A 164 -2.80 -9.13 6.07
CA VAL A 164 -2.79 -10.60 5.88
C VAL A 164 -3.32 -11.33 7.11
N THR A 165 -3.14 -10.74 8.28
CA THR A 165 -3.75 -11.12 9.58
C THR A 165 -5.23 -11.52 9.49
N LYS A 166 -5.98 -10.95 8.54
CA LYS A 166 -7.43 -11.16 8.37
C LYS A 166 -7.70 -12.34 7.43
N TYR A 167 -8.46 -12.13 6.35
CA TYR A 167 -8.97 -13.20 5.49
C TYR A 167 -7.87 -13.98 4.75
N LEU A 168 -6.77 -13.32 4.38
CA LEU A 168 -5.68 -14.00 3.67
C LEU A 168 -5.01 -15.09 4.51
N ASN A 169 -4.75 -14.84 5.80
CA ASN A 169 -4.34 -15.89 6.71
C ASN A 169 -5.53 -16.78 7.10
N GLY A 170 -6.63 -16.18 7.54
CA GLY A 170 -7.89 -16.88 7.86
C GLY A 170 -7.91 -17.64 9.18
N HIS A 171 -6.78 -17.75 9.89
CA HIS A 171 -6.64 -18.64 11.06
C HIS A 171 -6.36 -17.92 12.39
N SER A 172 -6.33 -16.57 12.39
CA SER A 172 -6.20 -15.74 13.60
C SER A 172 -4.94 -15.99 14.46
N ASP A 173 -3.87 -16.52 13.87
CA ASP A 173 -2.63 -16.93 14.52
C ASP A 173 -1.37 -16.23 13.98
N ILE A 174 -1.51 -15.44 12.92
CA ILE A 174 -0.42 -14.69 12.28
C ILE A 174 -0.79 -13.21 12.18
N ILE A 175 0.15 -12.34 12.56
CA ILE A 175 0.12 -10.91 12.23
C ILE A 175 1.07 -10.69 11.07
N MET A 176 0.55 -10.16 9.96
CA MET A 176 1.32 -9.89 8.75
C MET A 176 0.62 -8.85 7.88
N GLY A 177 1.39 -8.13 7.08
CA GLY A 177 0.88 -7.26 6.01
C GLY A 177 1.47 -7.64 4.66
N ALA A 178 0.81 -7.23 3.59
CA ALA A 178 1.30 -7.39 2.22
C ALA A 178 0.96 -6.17 1.37
N ALA A 179 1.77 -5.90 0.36
CA ALA A 179 1.52 -4.86 -0.64
C ALA A 179 1.83 -5.39 -2.05
N THR A 180 0.88 -5.31 -2.97
CA THR A 180 0.98 -5.82 -4.34
C THR A 180 0.88 -4.69 -5.37
N THR A 181 1.74 -4.69 -6.39
CA THR A 181 1.74 -3.69 -7.48
C THR A 181 2.18 -4.26 -8.82
N ASN A 182 1.73 -3.62 -9.90
CA ASN A 182 2.24 -3.82 -11.27
C ASN A 182 3.31 -2.80 -11.69
N ASN A 183 3.53 -1.75 -10.89
CA ASN A 183 4.45 -0.68 -11.21
C ASN A 183 5.87 -1.00 -10.70
N ASP A 184 6.82 -1.10 -11.62
CA ASP A 184 8.21 -1.44 -11.31
C ASP A 184 8.92 -0.37 -10.45
N ASP A 185 8.61 0.91 -10.63
CA ASP A 185 9.20 2.00 -9.83
C ASP A 185 8.71 1.94 -8.38
N ILE A 186 7.39 1.80 -8.19
CA ILE A 186 6.78 1.65 -6.86
C ILE A 186 7.37 0.42 -6.17
N HIS A 187 7.46 -0.71 -6.88
CA HIS A 187 8.05 -1.93 -6.34
C HIS A 187 9.52 -1.72 -5.92
N GLN A 188 10.36 -1.09 -6.75
CA GLN A 188 11.77 -0.85 -6.42
C GLN A 188 11.92 0.01 -5.17
N ARG A 189 11.13 1.07 -5.05
CA ARG A 189 11.14 1.98 -3.88
C ARG A 189 10.65 1.28 -2.62
N LEU A 190 9.55 0.52 -2.70
CA LEU A 190 9.07 -0.28 -1.57
C LEU A 190 10.03 -1.38 -1.18
N ARG A 191 10.70 -2.04 -2.15
CA ARG A 191 11.70 -3.08 -1.86
C ARG A 191 12.92 -2.50 -1.17
N PHE A 192 13.35 -1.30 -1.55
CA PHE A 192 14.38 -0.57 -0.83
C PHE A 192 13.95 -0.33 0.62
N LEU A 193 12.74 0.19 0.84
CA LEU A 193 12.22 0.44 2.19
C LEU A 193 11.97 -0.84 3.01
N GLN A 194 11.55 -1.95 2.41
CA GLN A 194 11.36 -3.24 3.11
C GLN A 194 12.68 -3.75 3.73
N ASN A 195 13.83 -3.28 3.22
CA ASN A 195 15.11 -3.60 3.83
C ASN A 195 15.37 -2.83 5.13
N TYR A 196 14.76 -1.68 5.38
CA TYR A 196 15.13 -0.80 6.51
C TYR A 196 13.97 -0.59 7.49
#